data_AF-A0AAU8NCV9-F1
#
_entry.id   AF-A0AAU8NCV9-F1
#
_cell.length_a   1.000
_cell.length_b   1.000
_cell.length_c   1.000
_cell.angle_alpha   90.00
_cell.angle_beta   90.00
_cell.angle_gamma   90.00
#
_symmetry.space_group_name_H-M   'P 1'
#
loop_
_entity.id
_entity.type
_entity.pdbx_description
1 polymer ?
#
loop_
_entity_poly.entity_id
_entity_poly.type
_entity_poly.pdbx_seq_one_letter_code
_entity_poly.pdbx_strand_id
1 'polypeptide(L)'
;MDDQRCQEKLMKCIQSVHYAIMSYANCLCEERTETDKEIFFKFGEELSLQLKELRGLYKELYGPDPLEGHHPIPTKCQCDRNNAR
;
A
#
# COMPACT_ATOMS: atom_id res chain seq x y z
N MET A 1 19.04 12.97 -9.42
CA MET A 1 19.33 11.72 -8.69
C MET A 1 18.57 11.62 -7.36
N ASP A 2 17.99 12.71 -6.84
CA ASP A 2 17.32 12.69 -5.53
C ASP A 2 15.90 12.09 -5.53
N ASP A 3 15.23 12.12 -6.68
CA ASP A 3 13.81 11.75 -6.80
C ASP A 3 13.56 10.25 -6.54
N GLN A 4 14.39 9.37 -7.10
CA GLN A 4 14.31 7.92 -6.88
C GLN A 4 14.56 7.54 -5.42
N ARG A 5 15.48 8.25 -4.74
CA ARG A 5 15.77 7.99 -3.32
C ARG A 5 14.61 8.43 -2.42
N CYS A 6 13.90 9.50 -2.79
CA CYS A 6 12.70 9.94 -2.10
C CYS A 6 11.54 8.96 -2.31
N GLN A 7 11.35 8.47 -3.54
CA GLN A 7 10.36 7.45 -3.87
C GLN A 7 10.55 6.18 -3.01
N GLU A 8 11.77 5.66 -2.94
CA GLU A 8 12.09 4.47 -2.13
C GLU A 8 11.84 4.68 -0.63
N LYS A 9 12.16 5.88 -0.12
CA LYS A 9 11.92 6.22 1.29
C LYS A 9 10.43 6.29 1.60
N LEU A 10 9.64 6.94 0.74
CA LEU A 10 8.19 7.02 0.90
C LEU A 10 7.55 5.63 0.85
N MET A 11 8.03 4.75 -0.04
CA MET A 11 7.60 3.35 -0.06
C MET A 11 7.88 2.61 1.23
N LYS A 12 9.08 2.77 1.79
CA LYS A 12 9.43 2.16 3.08
C LYS A 12 8.56 2.69 4.21
N CYS A 13 8.22 3.98 4.20
CA CYS A 13 7.26 4.55 5.14
C CYS A 13 5.89 3.87 5.03
N ILE A 14 5.33 3.77 3.81
CA ILE A 14 4.04 3.11 3.55
C ILE A 14 4.03 1.66 4.06
N GLN A 15 5.07 0.89 3.73
CA GLN A 15 5.23 -0.50 4.17
C GLN A 15 5.32 -0.61 5.69
N SER A 16 6.05 0.30 6.35
CA SER A 16 6.23 0.27 7.81
C SER A 16 4.92 0.58 8.54
N VAL A 17 4.16 1.57 8.06
CA VAL A 17 2.84 1.91 8.61
C VAL A 17 1.87 0.75 8.41
N HIS A 18 1.84 0.15 7.22
CA HIS A 18 1.01 -1.01 6.95
C HIS A 18 1.32 -2.19 7.89
N TYR A 19 2.60 -2.48 8.11
CA TYR A 19 3.03 -3.53 9.03
C TYR A 19 2.61 -3.24 10.49
N ALA A 20 2.70 -1.99 10.92
CA ALA A 20 2.25 -1.58 12.25
C ALA A 20 0.73 -1.76 12.43
N ILE A 21 -0.08 -1.39 11.43
CA ILE A 21 -1.53 -1.64 11.42
C ILE A 21 -1.84 -3.12 11.56
N MET A 22 -1.18 -3.97 10.75
CA MET A 22 -1.36 -5.43 10.83
C MET A 22 -0.96 -5.97 12.20
N SER A 23 0.12 -5.44 12.79
CA SER A 23 0.58 -5.84 14.12
C SER A 23 -0.46 -5.51 15.20
N TYR A 24 -1.04 -4.31 15.16
CA TYR A 24 -2.13 -3.94 16.09
C TYR A 24 -3.39 -4.77 15.86
N ALA A 25 -3.76 -5.03 14.60
CA ALA A 25 -4.90 -5.89 14.28
C ALA A 25 -4.72 -7.32 14.83
N ASN A 26 -3.51 -7.88 14.72
CA ASN A 26 -3.20 -9.20 15.28
C ASN A 26 -3.32 -9.20 16.82
N CYS A 27 -2.89 -8.13 17.49
CA CYS A 27 -3.04 -8.00 18.94
C CYS A 27 -4.52 -7.98 19.39
N LEU A 28 -5.46 -7.53 18.54
CA LEU A 28 -6.90 -7.57 18.85
C LEU A 28 -7.45 -9.00 18.88
N CYS A 29 -6.82 -9.94 18.18
CA CYS A 29 -7.21 -11.35 18.15
C CYS A 29 -6.70 -12.16 19.36
N GLU A 30 -5.80 -11.59 20.16
CA GLU A 30 -5.26 -12.25 21.35
C GLU A 30 -6.20 -12.07 22.57
N GLU A 31 -6.08 -12.97 23.56
CA GLU A 31 -6.72 -12.79 24.86
C GLU A 31 -6.04 -11.64 25.62
N ARG A 32 -6.60 -10.44 25.44
CA ARG A 32 -6.18 -9.17 26.05
C ARG A 32 -7.34 -8.54 26.83
N THR A 33 -7.02 -7.62 27.73
CA THR A 33 -8.05 -6.82 28.41
C THR A 33 -8.78 -5.92 27.40
N GLU A 34 -10.00 -5.50 27.72
CA GLU A 34 -10.75 -4.59 26.85
C GLU A 34 -10.00 -3.25 26.68
N THR A 35 -9.40 -2.74 27.75
CA THR A 35 -8.58 -1.52 27.70
C THR A 35 -7.37 -1.66 26.77
N ASP A 36 -6.68 -2.80 26.76
CA ASP A 36 -5.59 -3.03 25.81
C ASP A 36 -6.09 -3.05 24.37
N LYS A 37 -7.27 -3.66 24.13
CA LYS A 37 -7.89 -3.71 22.80
C LYS A 37 -8.29 -2.33 22.31
N GLU A 38 -8.85 -1.49 23.16
CA GLU A 38 -9.17 -0.09 22.84
C GLU A 38 -7.91 0.68 22.41
N ILE A 39 -6.77 0.45 23.08
CA ILE A 39 -5.50 1.08 22.72
C ILE A 39 -5.03 0.61 21.33
N PHE A 40 -5.03 -0.69 21.06
CA PHE A 40 -4.64 -1.22 19.76
C PHE A 40 -5.57 -0.75 18.64
N PHE A 41 -6.88 -0.71 18.91
CA PHE A 41 -7.88 -0.21 17.96
C PHE A 41 -7.63 1.26 17.63
N LYS A 42 -7.49 2.12 18.65
CA LYS A 42 -7.24 3.55 18.48
C LYS A 42 -5.98 3.82 17.64
N PHE A 43 -4.84 3.22 18.00
CA PHE A 43 -3.61 3.46 17.27
C PHE A 43 -3.62 2.80 15.87
N GLY A 44 -4.28 1.65 15.71
CA GLY A 44 -4.50 1.04 14.41
C GLY A 44 -5.33 1.90 13.47
N GLU A 45 -6.37 2.56 13.99
CA GLU A 45 -7.22 3.49 13.24
C GLU A 45 -6.44 4.75 12.82
N GLU A 46 -5.72 5.38 13.75
CA GLU A 46 -4.88 6.55 13.46
C GLU A 46 -3.84 6.25 12.36
N LEU A 47 -3.14 5.11 12.46
CA LEU A 47 -2.20 4.68 11.43
C LEU A 47 -2.87 4.39 10.08
N SER A 48 -4.10 3.87 10.09
CA SER A 48 -4.85 3.59 8.86
C SER A 48 -5.19 4.87 8.09
N LEU A 49 -5.51 5.95 8.80
CA LEU A 49 -5.69 7.28 8.20
C LEU A 49 -4.37 7.82 7.63
N GLN A 50 -3.26 7.71 8.37
CA GLN A 50 -1.94 8.12 7.88
C GLN A 50 -1.51 7.32 6.65
N LEU A 51 -1.77 6.01 6.61
CA LEU A 51 -1.48 5.16 5.46
C LEU A 51 -2.22 5.65 4.21
N LYS A 52 -3.49 6.04 4.34
CA LYS A 52 -4.28 6.60 3.24
C LYS A 52 -3.65 7.88 2.69
N GLU A 53 -3.22 8.78 3.56
CA GLU A 53 -2.56 10.03 3.15
C GLU A 53 -1.22 9.77 2.45
N LEU A 54 -0.38 8.88 3.00
CA LEU A 54 0.91 8.52 2.40
C LEU A 54 0.76 7.87 1.02
N ARG A 55 -0.25 6.99 0.86
CA ARG A 55 -0.57 6.39 -0.44
C ARG A 55 -1.06 7.43 -1.44
N GLY A 56 -1.88 8.38 -1.00
CA GLY A 56 -2.30 9.53 -1.81
C GLY A 56 -1.11 10.36 -2.29
N LEU A 57 -0.20 10.72 -1.38
CA LEU A 57 1.02 11.45 -1.70
C LEU A 57 1.92 10.69 -2.69
N TYR A 58 2.11 9.38 -2.47
CA TYR A 58 2.88 8.56 -3.41
C TYR A 58 2.25 8.59 -4.80
N LYS A 59 0.91 8.53 -4.87
CA LYS A 59 0.18 8.54 -6.13
C LYS A 59 0.35 9.85 -6.90
N GLU A 60 0.28 10.97 -6.17
CA GLU A 60 0.47 12.31 -6.73
C GLU A 60 1.88 12.53 -7.27
N LEU A 61 2.91 12.02 -6.57
CA LEU A 61 4.31 12.25 -6.92
C LEU A 61 4.86 11.27 -7.95
N TYR A 62 4.48 9.99 -7.84
CA TYR A 62 5.18 8.88 -8.52
C TYR A 62 4.28 8.02 -9.42
N GLY A 63 2.98 8.29 -9.47
CA GLY A 63 2.05 7.59 -10.37
C GLY A 63 1.22 6.51 -9.68
N PRO A 64 0.93 5.35 -10.28
CA PRO A 64 -0.01 4.39 -9.72
C PRO A 64 0.36 3.90 -8.32
N ASP A 65 -0.65 3.61 -7.51
CA ASP A 65 -0.44 3.06 -6.18
C ASP A 65 0.19 1.66 -6.28
N PRO A 66 1.32 1.41 -5.62
CA PRO A 66 2.05 0.15 -5.71
C PRO A 66 1.28 -1.02 -5.08
N LEU A 67 0.28 -0.75 -4.25
CA LEU A 67 -0.60 -1.77 -3.68
C LEU A 67 -1.85 -2.03 -4.55
N GLU A 68 -2.13 -1.20 -5.56
CA GLU A 68 -3.27 -1.40 -6.48
C GLU A 68 -2.99 -2.46 -7.56
N GLY A 69 -1.77 -3.02 -7.65
CA GLY A 69 -1.47 -4.21 -8.46
C GLY A 69 -1.68 -4.06 -9.98
N HIS A 70 -2.03 -2.88 -10.48
CA HIS A 70 -2.27 -2.65 -11.89
C HIS A 70 -0.95 -2.39 -12.64
N HIS A 71 -0.26 -3.46 -12.98
CA HIS A 71 0.37 -3.49 -14.30
C HIS A 71 -0.75 -3.81 -15.30
N PRO A 72 -1.21 -2.86 -16.14
CA PRO A 72 -2.02 -3.24 -17.29
C PRO A 72 -1.16 -4.18 -18.12
N ILE A 73 -1.52 -5.47 -18.14
CA ILE A 73 -0.97 -6.43 -19.08
C ILE A 73 -1.23 -5.84 -20.46
N PRO A 74 -0.20 -5.56 -21.28
CA PRO A 74 -0.43 -5.07 -22.63
C PRO A 74 -1.12 -6.19 -23.41
N THR A 75 -2.45 -6.17 -23.49
CA THR A 75 -3.22 -7.03 -24.38
C THR A 75 -3.07 -6.52 -25.81
N LYS A 76 -1.85 -6.57 -26.35
CA LYS A 76 -1.65 -6.62 -27.80
C LYS A 76 -1.62 -8.08 -28.19
N CYS A 77 -2.79 -8.66 -28.40
CA CYS A 77 -2.91 -9.86 -29.22
C CYS A 77 -2.30 -9.55 -30.60
N GLN A 78 -1.10 -10.08 -30.87
CA GLN A 78 -0.45 -10.05 -32.19
C GLN A 78 -1.00 -11.15 -33.11
N CYS A 79 -2.32 -11.30 -33.18
CA CYS A 79 -2.97 -12.23 -34.08
C CYS A 79 -3.88 -11.46 -35.04
N ASP A 80 -3.27 -10.67 -35.94
CA ASP A 80 -3.93 -10.16 -37.17
C ASP A 80 -2.91 -9.63 -38.19
N ARG A 81 -1.75 -10.29 -38.32
CA ARG A 81 -0.76 -9.94 -39.37
C ARG A 81 -0.27 -11.08 -40.24
N ASN A 82 -0.89 -12.26 -40.18
CA ASN A 82 -0.61 -13.35 -41.12
C ASN A 82 -1.93 -13.92 -41.64
N ASN A 83 -2.62 -13.17 -42.49
CA ASN A 83 -3.44 -13.72 -43.58
C ASN A 83 -3.45 -12.72 -44.74
N ALA A 84 -2.25 -12.50 -45.26
CA ALA A 84 -2.05 -11.95 -46.59
C ALA A 84 -1.15 -12.94 -47.35
N ARG A 85 -1.74 -14.04 -47.80
CA ARG A 85 -1.40 -14.76 -49.04
C ARG A 85 -2.36 -15.91 -49.27
#